data_AF-R1HHL1-F1
#
_entry.id   AF-R1HHL1-F1
#
_cell.length_a   1.000
_cell.length_b   1.000
_cell.length_c   1.000
_cell.angle_alpha   90.00
_cell.angle_beta   90.00
_cell.angle_gamma   90.00
#
_symmetry.space_group_name_H-M   'P 1'
#
loop_
_entity.id
_entity.type
_entity.pdbx_description
1 polymer ?
#
loop_
_entity_poly.entity_id
_entity_poly.type
_entity_poly.pdbx_seq_one_letter_code
_entity_poly.pdbx_strand_id
1 'polypeptide(L)'
;MPTEDMQRAAASFASALEAARSRLREVNSEMAMAQASWRGEASVRFGQAMRDWEQEYDVILSRLAELLETTGGPMPRPRLP
;
A
#
# COMPACT_ATOMS: atom_id res chain seq x y z
N MET A 1 1.26 6.03 28.44
CA MET A 1 0.88 4.67 28.00
C MET A 1 -0.28 4.80 27.02
N PRO A 2 -0.36 3.98 25.96
CA PRO A 2 -1.50 3.95 25.06
C PRO A 2 -2.79 3.59 25.81
N THR A 3 -3.91 4.22 25.45
CA THR A 3 -5.24 3.87 25.98
C THR A 3 -5.78 2.60 25.30
N GLU A 4 -6.81 1.97 25.86
CA GLU A 4 -7.50 0.83 25.21
C GLU A 4 -8.03 1.20 23.82
N ASP A 5 -8.53 2.43 23.64
CA ASP A 5 -8.99 2.91 22.35
C ASP A 5 -7.84 3.10 21.35
N MET A 6 -6.67 3.56 21.80
CA MET A 6 -5.46 3.60 20.97
C MET A 6 -5.03 2.21 20.53
N GLN A 7 -5.07 1.22 21.44
CA GLN A 7 -4.74 -0.17 21.11
C GLN A 7 -5.73 -0.78 20.12
N ARG A 8 -7.03 -0.49 20.28
CA ARG A 8 -8.07 -0.93 19.33
C ARG A 8 -7.85 -0.31 17.96
N ALA A 9 -7.57 0.99 17.89
CA ALA A 9 -7.26 1.69 16.65
C ALA A 9 -6.00 1.12 15.98
N ALA A 10 -4.95 0.84 16.75
CA ALA A 10 -3.73 0.21 16.25
C ALA A 10 -4.01 -1.15 15.59
N ALA A 11 -4.85 -2.00 16.19
CA ALA A 11 -5.24 -3.27 15.59
C ALA A 11 -6.00 -3.07 14.26
N SER A 12 -6.90 -2.09 14.19
CA SER A 12 -7.59 -1.73 12.95
C SER A 12 -6.64 -1.21 11.87
N PHE A 13 -5.67 -0.37 12.22
CA PHE A 13 -4.68 0.16 11.27
C PHE A 13 -3.73 -0.91 10.76
N ALA A 14 -3.27 -1.81 11.63
CA ALA A 14 -2.46 -2.95 11.22
C ALA A 14 -3.20 -3.85 10.22
N SER A 15 -4.46 -4.20 10.51
CA SER A 15 -5.32 -4.97 9.60
C SER A 15 -5.53 -4.27 8.26
N ALA A 16 -5.83 -2.96 8.29
CA ALA A 16 -6.00 -2.16 7.08
C ALA A 16 -4.72 -2.12 6.22
N LEU A 17 -3.55 -2.01 6.85
CA LEU A 17 -2.26 -2.00 6.15
C LEU A 17 -1.95 -3.34 5.48
N GLU A 18 -2.22 -4.46 6.16
CA GLU A 18 -2.06 -5.79 5.59
C GLU A 18 -3.00 -6.02 4.40
N ALA A 19 -4.27 -5.64 4.54
CA ALA A 19 -5.27 -5.72 3.48
C ALA A 19 -4.88 -4.86 2.28
N ALA A 20 -4.46 -3.61 2.51
CA ALA A 20 -4.01 -2.68 1.47
C ALA A 20 -2.81 -3.26 0.70
N ARG A 21 -1.78 -3.76 1.41
CA ARG A 21 -0.62 -4.42 0.79
C ARG A 21 -1.00 -5.65 -0.02
N SER A 22 -1.98 -6.42 0.41
CA SER A 22 -2.47 -7.57 -0.37
C SER A 22 -3.16 -7.13 -1.66
N ARG A 23 -4.05 -6.13 -1.54
CA ARG A 23 -4.78 -5.60 -2.69
C ARG A 23 -3.85 -4.96 -3.72
N LEU A 24 -2.80 -4.27 -3.26
CA LEU A 24 -1.76 -3.72 -4.14
C LEU A 24 -1.09 -4.81 -4.98
N ARG A 25 -0.70 -5.94 -4.37
CA ARG A 25 -0.08 -7.06 -5.12
C ARG A 25 -1.01 -7.64 -6.18
N GLU A 26 -2.29 -7.80 -5.85
CA GLU A 26 -3.31 -8.29 -6.80
C GLU A 26 -3.44 -7.33 -7.99
N VAL A 27 -3.60 -6.03 -7.71
CA VAL A 27 -3.77 -4.99 -8.72
C VAL A 27 -2.52 -4.88 -9.60
N ASN A 28 -1.32 -4.93 -9.03
CA ASN A 28 -0.05 -4.93 -9.77
C ASN A 28 0.05 -6.14 -10.71
N SER A 29 -0.40 -7.32 -10.28
CA SER A 29 -0.40 -8.52 -11.13
C SER A 29 -1.33 -8.35 -12.34
N GLU A 30 -2.57 -7.89 -12.12
CA GLU A 30 -3.53 -7.65 -13.20
C GLU A 30 -3.04 -6.56 -14.16
N MET A 31 -2.47 -5.49 -13.63
CA MET A 31 -1.93 -4.39 -14.43
C MET A 31 -0.72 -4.80 -15.26
N ALA A 32 0.16 -5.66 -14.72
CA ALA A 32 1.27 -6.23 -15.49
C ALA A 32 0.76 -7.09 -16.66
N MET A 33 -0.29 -7.90 -16.44
CA MET A 33 -0.93 -8.65 -17.53
C MET A 33 -1.55 -7.73 -18.57
N ALA A 34 -2.27 -6.68 -18.13
CA ALA A 34 -2.87 -5.70 -19.02
C ALA A 34 -1.79 -4.98 -19.87
N GLN A 35 -0.70 -4.53 -19.24
CA GLN A 35 0.41 -3.86 -19.92
C GLN A 35 1.04 -4.74 -21.00
N ALA A 36 1.19 -6.05 -20.73
CA ALA A 36 1.77 -7.00 -21.68
C ALA A 36 0.96 -7.11 -22.98
N SER A 37 -0.35 -6.81 -22.93
CA SER A 37 -1.23 -6.82 -24.11
C SER A 37 -1.17 -5.53 -24.94
N TRP A 38 -0.68 -4.42 -24.38
CA TRP A 38 -0.62 -3.13 -25.07
C TRP A 38 0.72 -2.96 -25.80
N ARG A 39 0.71 -2.15 -26.86
CA ARG A 39 1.88 -1.87 -27.71
C ARG A 39 1.95 -0.37 -28.03
N GLY A 40 3.14 0.10 -28.40
CA GLY A 40 3.36 1.48 -28.83
C GLY A 40 3.07 2.52 -27.74
N GLU A 41 2.61 3.70 -28.15
CA GLU A 41 2.37 4.85 -27.28
C GLU A 41 1.38 4.53 -26.13
N ALA A 42 0.36 3.70 -26.39
CA ALA A 42 -0.61 3.30 -25.37
C ALA A 42 0.05 2.55 -24.20
N SER A 43 1.02 1.67 -24.49
CA SER A 43 1.77 0.96 -23.45
C SER A 43 2.65 1.91 -22.63
N VAL A 44 3.25 2.92 -23.27
CA VAL A 44 4.06 3.95 -22.58
C VAL A 44 3.19 4.78 -21.63
N ARG A 45 2.04 5.28 -22.12
CA ARG A 45 1.10 6.07 -21.31
C ARG A 45 0.52 5.28 -20.14
N PHE A 46 0.22 4.00 -20.37
CA PHE A 46 -0.21 3.10 -19.30
C PHE A 46 0.88 2.93 -18.25
N GLY A 47 2.12 2.63 -18.67
CA GLY A 47 3.25 2.49 -17.76
C GLY A 47 3.50 3.75 -16.93
N GLN A 48 3.25 4.95 -17.48
CA GLN A 48 3.33 6.19 -16.71
C GLN A 48 2.21 6.28 -15.67
N ALA A 49 0.95 6.10 -16.10
CA ALA A 49 -0.20 6.13 -15.18
C ALA A 49 -0.07 5.10 -14.04
N MET A 50 0.52 3.94 -14.34
CA MET A 50 0.86 2.91 -13.36
C MET A 50 1.83 3.39 -12.29
N ARG A 51 2.95 3.99 -12.71
CA ARG A 51 3.95 4.54 -11.76
C ARG A 51 3.36 5.64 -10.90
N ASP A 52 2.58 6.53 -11.50
CA ASP A 52 1.94 7.64 -10.78
C ASP A 52 0.96 7.09 -9.72
N TRP A 53 0.17 6.08 -10.09
CA TRP A 53 -0.76 5.43 -9.17
C TRP A 53 -0.04 4.68 -8.03
N GLU A 54 1.05 3.94 -8.31
CA GLU A 54 1.85 3.27 -7.29
C GLU A 54 2.43 4.27 -6.28
N GLN A 55 2.91 5.42 -6.76
CA GLN A 55 3.47 6.47 -5.90
C GLN A 55 2.41 7.06 -4.95
N GLU A 56 1.21 7.36 -5.45
CA GLU A 56 0.10 7.82 -4.60
C GLU A 56 -0.33 6.75 -3.58
N TYR A 57 -0.29 5.48 -3.96
CA TYR A 57 -0.63 4.38 -3.06
C TYR A 57 0.40 4.23 -1.91
N ASP A 58 1.68 4.38 -2.21
CA ASP A 58 2.75 4.37 -1.20
C ASP A 58 2.60 5.52 -0.19
N VAL A 59 2.10 6.69 -0.63
CA VAL A 59 1.77 7.81 0.27
C VAL A 59 0.65 7.41 1.24
N ILE A 60 -0.40 6.73 0.76
CA ILE A 60 -1.49 6.25 1.62
C ILE A 60 -0.99 5.24 2.64
N LEU A 61 -0.17 4.27 2.21
CA LEU A 61 0.42 3.26 3.09
C LEU A 61 1.33 3.90 4.16
N SER A 62 2.11 4.90 3.78
CA SER A 62 3.00 5.62 4.69
C SER A 62 2.20 6.35 5.77
N ARG A 63 1.14 7.07 5.39
CA ARG A 63 0.24 7.75 6.35
C ARG A 63 -0.45 6.78 7.30
N LEU A 64 -0.88 5.61 6.81
CA LEU A 64 -1.47 4.58 7.66
C LEU A 64 -0.47 4.00 8.65
N ALA A 65 0.80 3.83 8.25
CA ALA A 65 1.87 3.38 9.14
C ALA A 65 2.18 4.42 10.23
N GLU A 66 2.25 5.71 9.89
CA GLU A 66 2.42 6.80 10.87
C GLU A 66 1.30 6.84 11.92
N LEU A 67 0.06 6.57 11.50
CA LEU A 67 -1.08 6.46 12.42
C LEU A 67 -0.98 5.23 13.34
N LEU A 68 -0.47 4.11 12.82
CA LEU A 68 -0.20 2.92 13.62
C LEU A 68 0.90 3.18 14.67
N GLU A 69 1.96 3.90 14.31
CA GLU A 69 3.01 4.31 15.24
C GLU A 69 2.46 5.23 16.34
N THR A 70 1.67 6.24 15.94
CA THR A 70 1.05 7.20 16.87
C THR A 70 0.12 6.53 17.89
N THR A 71 -0.52 5.43 17.49
CA THR A 71 -1.40 4.65 18.37
C THR A 71 -0.64 3.64 19.26
N GLY A 72 0.69 3.58 19.15
CA GLY A 72 1.53 2.67 19.92
C GLY A 72 1.52 1.23 19.40
N GLY A 73 1.06 1.02 18.16
CA GLY A 73 1.08 -0.27 17.50
C GLY A 73 2.49 -0.68 17.06
N PRO A 74 2.80 -1.99 17.02
CA PRO A 74 4.07 -2.45 16.49
C PRO A 74 4.14 -2.18 14.98
N MET A 75 5.18 -1.49 14.55
CA MET A 75 5.48 -1.32 13.13
C MET A 75 5.64 -2.69 12.46
N PRO A 76 5.01 -2.94 11.31
CA PRO A 76 5.37 -4.07 10.48
C PRO A 76 6.81 -3.83 10.02
N ARG A 77 7.74 -4.62 10.58
CA ARG A 77 9.16 -4.51 10.26
C ARG A 77 9.35 -4.57 8.74
N PRO A 78 10.14 -3.66 8.14
CA PRO A 78 10.53 -3.82 6.75
C PRO A 78 11.20 -5.19 6.62
N ARG A 79 10.68 -6.04 5.73
CA ARG A 79 11.40 -7.25 5.34
C ARG A 79 12.64 -6.75 4.61
N LEU A 80 13.80 -6.89 5.25
CA LEU A 80 15.09 -6.66 4.59
C LEU A 80 15.19 -7.58 3.36
N PRO A 81 15.83 -7.10 2.28
CA PRO A 81 15.92 -7.81 1.00
C PRO A 81 16.61 -9.17 1.10
#